data_AF-A0A7S3B7S7-F1
#
_entry.id   AF-A0A7S3B7S7-F1
#
_cell.length_a   1.000
_cell.length_b   1.000
_cell.length_c   1.000
_cell.angle_alpha   90.00
_cell.angle_beta   90.00
_cell.angle_gamma   90.00
#
_symmetry.space_group_name_H-M   'P 1'
#
loop_
_entity.id
_entity.type
_entity.pdbx_description
1 polymer ?
#
loop_
_entity_poly.entity_id
_entity_poly.type
_entity_poly.pdbx_seq_one_letter_code
_entity_poly.pdbx_strand_id
1 'polypeptide(L)'
;AGEAADAERFAHLFADCAVYRGGPDGADEPGICLHGIADLDDLGERDQSTREITGEIAPGLAVYACSVAGALDAVSSGRAFASDFRLFLGHQAGLATARGEWCAAACARP
;
A
#
# COMPACT_ATOMS: atom_id res chain seq x y z
N ALA A 1 -8.00 14.86 -9.11
CA ALA A 1 -6.86 15.50 -9.82
C ALA A 1 -6.42 14.55 -10.93
N GLY A 2 -5.71 15.00 -11.97
CA GLY A 2 -5.19 14.08 -13.00
C GLY A 2 -4.00 13.28 -12.48
N GLU A 3 -3.74 12.11 -13.05
CA GLU A 3 -2.65 11.18 -12.69
C GLU A 3 -1.28 11.86 -12.59
N ALA A 4 -0.97 12.79 -13.51
CA ALA A 4 0.27 13.57 -13.50
C ALA A 4 0.43 14.45 -12.26
N ALA A 5 -0.67 15.01 -11.74
CA ALA A 5 -0.62 15.87 -10.55
C ALA A 5 -0.37 15.04 -9.28
N ASP A 6 -0.90 13.82 -9.21
CA ASP A 6 -0.66 12.92 -8.08
C ASP A 6 0.77 12.36 -8.10
N ALA A 7 1.36 12.14 -9.29
CA ALA A 7 2.77 11.78 -9.41
C ALA A 7 3.72 12.88 -8.89
N GLU A 8 3.46 14.15 -9.20
CA GLU A 8 4.23 15.28 -8.67
C GLU A 8 4.06 15.43 -7.15
N ARG A 9 2.83 15.31 -6.65
CA ARG A 9 2.55 15.32 -5.20
C ARG A 9 3.30 14.19 -4.50
N PHE A 10 3.30 12.99 -5.09
CA PHE A 10 4.00 11.84 -4.55
C PHE A 10 5.50 12.09 -4.47
N ALA A 11 6.12 12.51 -5.58
CA ALA A 11 7.55 12.80 -5.62
C ALA A 11 7.97 13.86 -4.57
N HIS A 12 7.09 14.83 -4.28
CA HIS A 12 7.34 15.84 -3.28
C HIS A 12 7.13 15.34 -1.83
N LEU A 13 5.96 14.76 -1.54
CA LEU A 13 5.56 14.39 -0.17
C LEU A 13 6.31 13.15 0.34
N PHE A 14 6.71 12.26 -0.56
CA PHE A 14 7.40 11.00 -0.26
C PHE A 14 8.88 11.03 -0.68
N ALA A 15 9.47 12.20 -0.90
CA ALA A 15 10.84 12.35 -1.42
C ALA A 15 11.91 11.55 -0.64
N ASP A 16 11.74 11.45 0.68
CA ASP A 16 12.67 10.75 1.58
C ASP A 16 12.22 9.32 1.95
N CYS A 17 11.18 8.80 1.29
CA CYS A 17 10.64 7.47 1.56
C CYS A 17 11.10 6.45 0.52
N ALA A 18 11.42 5.24 0.99
CA ALA A 18 11.72 4.13 0.11
C ALA A 18 10.44 3.59 -0.55
N VAL A 19 10.53 3.34 -1.86
CA VAL A 19 9.55 2.54 -2.60
C VAL A 19 10.10 1.13 -2.76
N TYR A 20 9.28 0.15 -2.39
CA TYR A 20 9.66 -1.26 -2.37
C TYR A 20 9.26 -1.93 -3.69
N ARG A 21 9.97 -2.99 -4.04
CA ARG A 21 9.58 -3.87 -5.14
C ARG A 21 8.74 -5.02 -4.58
N GLY A 22 7.46 -5.05 -4.92
CA GLY A 22 6.51 -6.08 -4.49
C GLY A 22 6.62 -7.39 -5.28
N GLY A 23 7.07 -7.32 -6.54
CA GLY A 23 7.34 -8.50 -7.36
C GLY A 23 7.60 -8.16 -8.83
N PRO A 24 7.77 -9.17 -9.69
CA PRO A 24 8.05 -8.99 -11.10
C PRO A 24 6.81 -8.64 -11.94
N ASP A 25 5.62 -9.00 -11.47
CA ASP A 25 4.37 -8.77 -12.21
C ASP A 25 3.94 -7.31 -12.02
N GLY A 26 3.71 -6.57 -13.11
CA GLY A 26 3.33 -5.14 -13.06
C GLY A 26 4.37 -4.27 -12.35
N ALA A 27 5.67 -4.53 -12.56
CA ALA A 27 6.75 -3.93 -11.76
C ALA A 27 6.88 -2.40 -11.84
N ASP A 28 6.21 -1.77 -12.78
CA ASP A 28 6.08 -0.32 -12.98
C ASP A 28 4.71 0.23 -12.57
N GLU A 29 3.80 -0.63 -12.13
CA GLU A 29 2.46 -0.27 -11.66
C GLU A 29 2.40 -0.23 -10.12
N PRO A 30 1.53 0.61 -9.51
CA PRO A 30 1.25 0.55 -8.09
C PRO A 30 0.77 -0.85 -7.67
N GLY A 31 1.50 -1.49 -6.76
CA GLY A 31 1.16 -2.81 -6.23
C GLY A 31 0.26 -2.73 -5.00
N ILE A 32 0.79 -2.19 -3.89
CA ILE A 32 0.03 -1.97 -2.66
C ILE A 32 0.66 -0.85 -1.81
N CYS A 33 -0.17 -0.06 -1.12
CA CYS A 33 0.26 0.89 -0.11
C CYS A 33 -0.21 0.42 1.26
N LEU A 34 0.71 0.22 2.20
CA LEU A 34 0.44 -0.29 3.55
C LEU A 34 0.69 0.79 4.60
N HIS A 35 -0.13 0.83 5.64
CA HIS A 35 0.10 1.63 6.84
C HIS A 35 -0.41 0.88 8.08
N GLY A 36 -0.25 1.48 9.25
CA GLY A 36 -0.69 0.89 10.51
C GLY A 36 -1.40 1.89 11.42
N ILE A 37 -2.21 2.76 10.83
CA ILE A 37 -2.97 3.80 11.53
C ILE A 37 -4.44 3.40 11.42
N ALA A 38 -5.06 3.05 12.54
CA ALA A 38 -6.44 2.57 12.58
C ALA A 38 -7.45 3.68 12.23
N ASP A 39 -7.15 4.93 12.60
CA ASP A 39 -8.08 6.06 12.42
C ASP A 39 -8.07 6.63 10.97
N LEU A 40 -7.58 5.85 10.00
CA LEU A 40 -7.46 6.21 8.58
C LEU A 40 -8.27 5.27 7.68
N ASP A 41 -9.32 4.66 8.22
CA ASP A 41 -10.23 3.76 7.48
C ASP A 41 -10.96 4.45 6.30
N ASP A 42 -10.92 5.78 6.23
CA ASP A 42 -11.49 6.59 5.15
C ASP A 42 -10.56 6.77 3.93
N LEU A 43 -9.32 6.28 3.99
CA LEU A 43 -8.31 6.47 2.93
C LEU A 43 -8.51 5.59 1.67
N GLY A 44 -9.69 5.02 1.50
CA GLY A 44 -10.17 4.63 0.18
C GLY A 44 -11.50 3.87 0.21
N GLU A 45 -12.32 4.14 -0.79
CA GLU A 45 -13.54 3.37 -1.04
C GLU A 45 -13.19 2.04 -1.73
N ARG A 46 -13.95 0.98 -1.43
CA ARG A 46 -13.95 -0.27 -2.20
C ARG A 46 -14.41 0.03 -3.62
N ASP A 47 -13.48 0.29 -4.52
CA ASP A 47 -13.77 0.17 -5.94
C ASP A 47 -13.62 -1.32 -6.31
N GLN A 48 -14.70 -1.95 -6.75
CA GLN A 48 -14.70 -3.35 -7.19
C GLN A 48 -14.11 -3.53 -8.60
N SER A 49 -13.83 -2.42 -9.29
CA SER A 49 -13.26 -2.36 -10.63
C SER A 49 -11.76 -2.11 -10.65
N THR A 50 -11.21 -1.46 -9.61
CA THR A 50 -9.77 -1.36 -9.35
C THR A 50 -9.42 -2.41 -8.29
N ARG A 51 -8.29 -3.09 -8.39
CA ARG A 51 -7.91 -4.15 -7.43
C ARG A 51 -7.44 -3.59 -6.07
N GLU A 52 -7.90 -2.39 -5.70
CA GLU A 52 -7.42 -1.68 -4.53
C GLU A 52 -8.06 -2.23 -3.25
N ILE A 53 -7.22 -2.60 -2.29
CA ILE A 53 -7.66 -3.01 -0.95
C ILE A 53 -7.61 -1.78 -0.07
N THR A 54 -8.73 -1.46 0.57
CA THR A 54 -8.82 -0.40 1.57
C THR A 54 -9.29 -0.98 2.90
N GLY A 55 -8.57 -0.67 3.97
CA GLY A 55 -8.82 -1.19 5.32
C GLY A 55 -7.87 -2.32 5.74
N GLU A 56 -8.18 -2.95 6.88
CA GLU A 56 -7.32 -3.98 7.49
C GLU A 56 -7.19 -5.23 6.59
N ILE A 57 -5.96 -5.62 6.28
CA ILE A 57 -5.67 -6.73 5.34
C ILE A 57 -6.07 -8.09 5.92
N ALA A 58 -5.93 -8.24 7.24
CA ALA A 58 -6.42 -9.39 7.97
C ALA A 58 -6.78 -8.97 9.40
N PRO A 59 -7.89 -9.50 9.97
CA PRO A 59 -8.38 -9.08 11.27
C PRO A 59 -7.33 -9.21 12.38
N GLY A 60 -7.11 -8.12 13.12
CA GLY A 60 -6.26 -8.08 14.31
C GLY A 60 -4.76 -7.98 14.03
N LEU A 61 -4.33 -7.75 12.78
CA LEU A 61 -2.93 -7.48 12.46
C LEU A 61 -2.54 -6.01 12.61
N ALA A 62 -3.53 -5.11 12.66
CA ALA A 62 -3.33 -3.66 12.61
C ALA A 62 -2.45 -3.23 11.42
N VAL A 63 -2.59 -3.93 10.29
CA VAL A 63 -1.98 -3.61 9.00
C VAL A 63 -3.09 -3.32 8.01
N TYR A 64 -3.06 -2.11 7.49
CA TYR A 64 -4.10 -1.55 6.65
C TYR A 64 -3.53 -1.28 5.26
N ALA A 65 -4.34 -1.53 4.24
CA ALA A 65 -4.06 -1.09 2.89
C ALA A 65 -4.87 0.17 2.58
N CYS A 66 -4.32 1.04 1.73
CA CYS A 66 -5.01 2.21 1.21
C CYS A 66 -4.60 2.46 -0.25
N SER A 67 -5.30 3.39 -0.92
CA SER A 67 -4.85 3.87 -2.23
C SER A 67 -3.67 4.84 -2.07
N VAL A 68 -2.90 5.03 -3.15
CA VAL A 68 -1.84 6.07 -3.17
C VAL A 68 -2.45 7.45 -3.00
N ALA A 69 -3.59 7.72 -3.64
CA ALA A 69 -4.31 8.98 -3.49
C ALA A 69 -4.72 9.24 -2.02
N GLY A 70 -5.24 8.22 -1.33
CA GLY A 70 -5.57 8.31 0.09
C GLY A 70 -4.35 8.63 0.95
N ALA A 71 -3.21 7.97 0.69
CA ALA A 71 -1.96 8.28 1.39
C ALA A 71 -1.50 9.73 1.14
N LEU A 72 -1.56 10.22 -0.10
CA LEU A 72 -1.22 11.61 -0.45
C LEU A 72 -2.11 12.60 0.30
N ASP A 73 -3.41 12.34 0.39
CA ASP A 73 -4.36 13.21 1.08
C ASP A 73 -4.14 13.19 2.59
N ALA A 74 -3.85 12.03 3.18
CA ALA A 74 -3.52 11.90 4.60
C ALA A 74 -2.26 12.71 4.97
N VAL A 75 -1.20 12.60 4.15
CA VAL A 75 0.04 13.35 4.37
C VAL A 75 -0.15 14.84 4.13
N SER A 76 -0.83 15.22 3.04
CA SER A 76 -1.09 16.63 2.70
C SER A 76 -1.94 17.34 3.76
N SER A 77 -2.87 16.61 4.40
CA SER A 77 -3.75 17.14 5.45
C SER A 77 -3.12 17.09 6.85
N GLY A 78 -1.92 16.54 7.00
CA GLY A 78 -1.23 16.41 8.29
C GLY A 78 -1.81 15.32 9.21
N ARG A 79 -2.63 14.41 8.68
CA ARG A 79 -3.18 13.26 9.44
C ARG A 79 -2.18 12.11 9.60
N ALA A 80 -1.14 12.08 8.77
CA ALA A 80 -0.08 11.08 8.81
C ALA A 80 1.24 11.65 8.29
N PHE A 81 2.36 10.98 8.57
CA PHE A 81 3.64 11.24 7.94
C PHE A 81 3.85 10.28 6.77
N ALA A 82 4.61 10.71 5.76
CA ALA A 82 4.94 9.86 4.61
C ALA A 82 5.63 8.53 5.04
N SER A 83 6.42 8.58 6.11
CA SER A 83 7.11 7.42 6.69
C SER A 83 6.19 6.41 7.38
N ASP A 84 4.91 6.74 7.61
CA ASP A 84 3.91 5.81 8.12
C ASP A 84 3.45 4.80 7.07
N PHE A 85 3.75 5.07 5.79
CA PHE A 85 3.33 4.24 4.67
C PHE A 85 4.49 3.39 4.13
N ARG A 86 4.15 2.26 3.51
CA ARG A 86 5.06 1.40 2.74
C ARG A 86 4.43 1.17 1.38
N LEU A 87 5.09 1.69 0.35
CA LEU A 87 4.60 1.62 -1.03
C LEU A 87 5.36 0.55 -1.79
N PHE A 88 4.63 -0.34 -2.44
CA PHE A 88 5.18 -1.43 -3.24
C PHE A 88 4.77 -1.24 -4.69
N LEU A 89 5.72 -1.39 -5.62
CA LEU A 89 5.46 -1.50 -7.04
C LEU A 89 5.43 -2.96 -7.47
N GLY A 90 4.45 -3.30 -8.30
CA GLY A 90 4.19 -4.66 -8.74
C GLY A 90 3.83 -5.63 -7.62
N HIS A 91 3.67 -6.90 -8.01
CA HIS A 91 3.30 -7.97 -7.10
C HIS A 91 3.86 -9.32 -7.56
N GLN A 92 3.66 -10.34 -6.71
CA GLN A 92 3.97 -11.74 -7.01
C GLN A 92 2.66 -12.52 -7.11
N ALA A 93 2.24 -12.95 -8.31
CA ALA A 93 1.00 -13.70 -8.50
C ALA A 93 1.11 -15.19 -8.12
N GLY A 94 2.33 -15.75 -8.12
CA GLY A 94 2.56 -17.18 -7.89
C GLY A 94 2.84 -17.52 -6.43
N LEU A 95 2.05 -18.45 -5.86
CA LEU A 95 2.30 -19.05 -4.55
C LEU A 95 2.74 -20.51 -4.72
N ALA A 96 3.98 -20.83 -4.35
CA ALA A 96 4.51 -22.20 -4.40
C ALA A 96 4.51 -22.90 -3.03
N THR A 97 3.65 -22.47 -2.11
CA THR A 97 3.43 -23.13 -0.80
C THR A 97 3.02 -24.59 -0.99
N ALA A 98 2.19 -24.90 -2.00
CA ALA A 98 1.79 -26.26 -2.34
C ALA A 98 2.94 -27.15 -2.83
N ARG A 99 4.05 -26.56 -3.30
CA ARG A 99 5.24 -27.28 -3.78
C ARG A 99 6.33 -27.41 -2.71
N GLY A 100 6.08 -26.89 -1.51
CA GLY A 100 7.05 -26.89 -0.42
C GLY A 100 8.20 -25.88 -0.58
N GLU A 101 8.14 -25.01 -1.58
CA GLU A 101 9.15 -23.95 -1.80
C GLU A 101 9.04 -22.82 -0.77
N TRP A 102 7.84 -22.63 -0.19
CA TRP A 102 7.54 -21.57 0.77
C TRP A 102 6.80 -22.14 1.98
N CYS A 103 7.11 -21.62 3.17
CA CYS A 103 6.35 -21.87 4.39
C CYS A 103 5.55 -20.62 4.75
N ALA A 104 4.22 -20.74 4.82
CA ALA A 104 3.38 -19.63 5.27
C ALA A 104 3.57 -19.42 6.78
N ALA A 105 3.91 -18.19 7.16
CA ALA A 105 3.99 -17.76 8.54
C ALA A 105 3.04 -16.57 8.76
N ALA A 106 2.45 -16.48 9.95
CA ALA A 106 1.63 -15.33 10.30
C ALA A 106 2.50 -14.07 10.35
N CYS A 107 2.13 -13.06 9.57
CA CYS A 107 2.75 -11.74 9.65
C CYS A 107 2.22 -11.03 10.91
N ALA A 108 3.10 -10.33 11.61
CA ALA A 108 2.72 -9.45 12.72
C ALA A 108 3.47 -8.13 12.59
N ARG A 109 2.83 -7.05 13.01
CA ARG A 109 3.48 -5.77 13.23
C ARG A 109 3.95 -5.72 14.69
N PRO A 110 5.26 -5.58 14.97
CA PRO A 110 5.76 -5.44 16.33
C PRO A 110 5.40 -4.10 16.98
#